data_AF-A0AAP4UZ14-F1
#
_entry.id   AF-A0AAP4UZ14-F1
#
_cell.length_a   1.000
_cell.length_b   1.000
_cell.length_c   1.000
_cell.angle_alpha   90.00
_cell.angle_beta   90.00
_cell.angle_gamma   90.00
#
_symmetry.space_group_name_H-M   'P 1'
#
loop_
_entity.id
_entity.type
_entity.pdbx_description
1 polymer ?
#
loop_
_entity_poly.entity_id
_entity_poly.type
_entity_poly.pdbx_seq_one_letter_code
_entity_poly.pdbx_strand_id
1 'polypeptide(L)'
;MKEFEKYFIIDEFEDGWGMENVESEEQLFDYCTEVLFIPDDKIEELNMKDDELEIILADLESEDINDDWYVNLLKNAKESS
;
A
#
# COMPACT_ATOMS: atom_id res chain seq x y z
N MET A 1 -19.54 5.56 12.35
CA MET A 1 -18.85 4.97 11.19
C MET A 1 -17.63 4.27 11.75
N LYS A 2 -17.31 3.05 11.32
CA LYS A 2 -15.99 2.49 11.64
C LYS A 2 -15.01 3.29 10.79
N GLU A 3 -14.03 3.91 11.42
CA GLU A 3 -12.88 4.44 10.71
C GLU A 3 -12.00 3.23 10.40
N PHE A 4 -11.81 2.97 9.10
CA PHE A 4 -10.92 1.92 8.64
C PHE A 4 -9.50 2.47 8.56
N GLU A 5 -8.51 1.62 8.82
CA GLU A 5 -7.12 2.02 8.60
C GLU A 5 -6.95 2.29 7.11
N LYS A 6 -6.43 3.48 6.80
CA LYS A 6 -6.28 3.96 5.43
C LYS A 6 -4.84 4.35 5.12
N TYR A 7 -3.98 4.38 6.12
CA TYR A 7 -2.58 4.72 5.98
C TYR A 7 -1.74 3.50 6.36
N PHE A 8 -0.90 3.09 5.42
CA PHE A 8 -0.07 1.89 5.56
C PHE A 8 1.35 2.25 5.20
N ILE A 9 2.32 1.70 5.95
CA ILE A 9 3.74 1.84 5.67
C ILE A 9 4.29 0.46 5.36
N ILE A 10 4.92 0.31 4.19
CA ILE A 10 5.60 -0.92 3.78
C ILE A 10 7.10 -0.63 3.81
N ASP A 11 7.85 -1.34 4.66
CA ASP A 11 9.33 -1.29 4.71
C ASP A 11 10.00 -2.60 4.30
N GLU A 12 9.20 -3.64 4.03
CA GLU A 12 9.65 -4.91 3.45
C GLU A 12 8.98 -5.12 2.08
N PHE A 13 9.79 -5.11 1.02
CA PHE A 13 9.31 -5.28 -0.35
C PHE A 13 9.55 -6.70 -0.86
N GLU A 14 8.68 -7.15 -1.76
CA GLU A 14 8.83 -8.45 -2.42
C GLU A 14 10.12 -8.52 -3.26
N ASP A 15 10.72 -9.72 -3.33
CA ASP A 15 12.00 -9.97 -4.01
C ASP A 15 11.93 -9.54 -5.48
N GLY A 16 12.84 -8.64 -5.89
CA GLY A 16 12.90 -8.09 -7.24
C GLY A 16 12.33 -6.68 -7.41
N TRP A 17 11.65 -6.12 -6.41
CA TRP A 17 11.15 -4.74 -6.43
C TRP A 17 12.04 -3.73 -5.70
N GLY A 18 13.17 -4.21 -5.17
CA GLY A 18 14.16 -3.47 -4.36
C GLY A 18 14.09 -1.96 -4.55
N MET A 19 13.58 -1.28 -3.52
CA MET A 19 13.29 0.15 -3.57
C MET A 19 14.50 1.07 -3.69
N GLU A 20 15.69 0.48 -3.67
CA GLU A 20 16.97 1.04 -4.11
C GLU A 20 16.93 1.62 -5.56
N ASN A 21 15.91 1.32 -6.36
CA ASN A 21 15.72 1.86 -7.73
C ASN A 21 14.31 2.42 -8.01
N VAL A 22 13.57 2.89 -7.00
CA VAL A 22 12.35 3.67 -7.27
C VAL A 22 12.75 5.05 -7.79
N GLU A 23 12.57 5.26 -9.09
CA GLU A 23 12.87 6.52 -9.79
C GLU A 23 11.62 7.36 -10.03
N SER A 24 10.41 6.81 -9.86
CA SER A 24 9.15 7.49 -10.16
C SER A 24 7.94 6.95 -9.41
N GLU A 25 6.92 7.80 -9.23
CA GLU A 25 5.62 7.43 -8.66
C GLU A 25 4.91 6.32 -9.46
N GLU A 26 5.13 6.23 -10.77
CA GLU A 26 4.60 5.16 -11.64
C GLU A 26 5.06 3.77 -11.16
N GLN A 27 6.32 3.62 -10.74
CA GLN A 27 6.83 2.34 -10.22
C GLN A 27 6.18 1.97 -8.89
N LEU A 28 5.90 2.96 -8.03
CA LEU A 28 5.17 2.73 -6.77
C LEU A 28 3.75 2.26 -7.06
N PHE A 29 3.12 2.87 -8.06
CA PHE A 29 1.77 2.53 -8.47
C PHE A 29 1.69 1.12 -9.07
N ASP A 30 2.63 0.76 -9.95
CA ASP A 30 2.75 -0.59 -10.50
C ASP A 30 2.97 -1.61 -9.38
N TYR A 31 3.84 -1.32 -8.40
CA TYR A 31 4.02 -2.19 -7.23
C TYR A 31 2.71 -2.40 -6.46
N CYS A 32 1.99 -1.31 -6.17
CA CYS A 32 0.72 -1.39 -5.43
C CYS A 32 -0.35 -2.21 -6.17
N THR A 33 -0.45 -2.04 -7.49
CA THR A 33 -1.49 -2.68 -8.29
C THR A 33 -1.13 -4.10 -8.74
N GLU A 34 0.12 -4.36 -9.12
CA GLU A 34 0.57 -5.66 -9.64
C GLU A 34 1.06 -6.63 -8.54
N VAL A 35 1.65 -6.10 -7.46
CA VAL A 35 2.24 -6.92 -6.39
C VAL A 35 1.36 -6.97 -5.16
N LEU A 36 0.91 -5.81 -4.69
CA LEU A 36 0.00 -5.73 -3.53
C LEU A 36 -1.47 -5.96 -3.91
N PHE A 37 -1.77 -6.03 -5.22
CA PHE A 37 -3.12 -6.24 -5.76
C PHE A 37 -4.15 -5.21 -5.27
N ILE A 38 -3.70 -4.00 -4.93
CA ILE A 38 -4.56 -2.90 -4.51
C ILE A 38 -5.27 -2.36 -5.76
N PRO A 39 -6.60 -2.21 -5.75
CA PRO A 39 -7.32 -1.58 -6.86
C PRO A 39 -6.87 -0.12 -7.06
N ASP A 40 -6.70 0.31 -8.31
CA ASP A 40 -6.25 1.66 -8.65
C ASP A 40 -7.14 2.76 -8.07
N ASP A 41 -8.46 2.57 -8.12
CA ASP A 41 -9.48 3.47 -7.59
C ASP A 41 -9.41 3.64 -6.06
N LYS A 42 -8.77 2.70 -5.37
CA LYS A 42 -8.61 2.74 -3.91
C LYS A 42 -7.33 3.43 -3.46
N ILE A 43 -6.41 3.76 -4.38
CA ILE A 43 -5.14 4.44 -4.07
C ILE A 43 -5.38 5.96 -4.14
N GLU A 44 -5.25 6.64 -3.00
CA GLU A 44 -5.36 8.10 -2.91
C GLU A 44 -4.01 8.77 -3.22
N GLU A 45 -2.95 8.32 -2.55
CA GLU A 45 -1.62 8.91 -2.63
C GLU A 45 -0.56 7.87 -2.25
N LEU A 46 0.60 7.93 -2.92
CA LEU A 46 1.77 7.09 -2.66
C LEU A 46 2.96 7.99 -2.39
N ASN A 47 3.64 7.78 -1.27
CA ASN A 47 4.86 8.51 -0.95
C ASN A 47 5.99 7.54 -0.62
N MET A 48 7.20 7.90 -1.04
CA MET A 48 8.39 7.12 -0.75
C MET A 48 9.31 7.94 0.15
N LYS A 49 9.63 7.41 1.34
CA LYS A 49 10.40 8.13 2.35
C LYS A 49 11.29 7.18 3.15
N ASP A 50 12.59 7.48 3.19
CA ASP A 50 13.55 6.71 4.01
C ASP A 50 13.50 5.19 3.77
N ASP A 51 13.34 4.78 2.49
CA ASP A 51 13.14 3.39 2.05
C ASP A 51 11.79 2.76 2.48
N GLU A 52 10.83 3.56 2.94
CA GLU A 52 9.48 3.14 3.31
C GLU A 52 8.45 3.69 2.31
N LEU A 53 7.56 2.81 1.85
CA LEU A 53 6.43 3.16 1.01
C LEU A 53 5.21 3.47 1.88
N GLU A 54 4.80 4.72 1.88
CA GLU A 54 3.56 5.18 2.48
C GLU A 54 2.43 5.08 1.45
N ILE A 55 1.39 4.33 1.79
CA ILE A 55 0.20 4.11 0.97
C ILE A 55 -0.98 4.74 1.69
N ILE A 56 -1.66 5.67 1.03
CA ILE A 56 -2.89 6.29 1.50
C ILE A 56 -4.03 5.80 0.62
N LEU A 57 -5.04 5.22 1.24
CA LEU A 57 -6.22 4.67 0.56
C LEU A 57 -7.41 5.61 0.65
N ALA A 58 -8.21 5.65 -0.42
CA ALA A 58 -9.47 6.39 -0.54
C ALA A 58 -10.66 5.44 -0.69
N ASP A 59 -11.85 5.98 -0.42
CA ASP A 59 -13.15 5.37 -0.72
C ASP A 59 -13.30 3.90 -0.27
N LEU A 60 -12.73 3.56 0.90
CA LEU A 60 -12.83 2.22 1.50
C LEU A 60 -14.25 1.91 1.96
N GLU A 61 -14.76 0.77 1.50
CA GLU A 61 -16.06 0.22 1.84
C GLU A 61 -15.93 -0.97 2.81
N SER A 62 -17.05 -1.40 3.39
CA SER A 62 -17.05 -2.54 4.31
C SER A 62 -16.70 -3.88 3.66
N GLU A 63 -16.76 -3.96 2.33
CA GLU A 63 -16.41 -5.16 1.57
C GLU A 63 -14.89 -5.23 1.39
N ASP A 64 -14.25 -4.12 1.04
CA ASP A 64 -12.79 -3.98 0.87
C ASP A 64 -11.99 -4.52 2.06
N ILE A 65 -12.47 -4.29 3.29
CA ILE A 65 -11.75 -4.72 4.49
C ILE A 65 -11.67 -6.24 4.67
N ASN A 66 -12.48 -7.00 3.93
CA ASN A 66 -12.47 -8.46 3.93
C ASN A 66 -11.75 -9.03 2.71
N ASP A 67 -11.36 -8.18 1.75
CA ASP A 67 -10.62 -8.62 0.58
C ASP A 67 -9.17 -8.96 0.92
N ASP A 68 -8.62 -9.90 0.15
CA ASP A 68 -7.26 -10.41 0.36
C ASP A 68 -6.21 -9.30 0.31
N TRP A 69 -6.35 -8.31 -0.59
CA TRP A 69 -5.41 -7.21 -0.71
C TRP A 69 -5.32 -6.39 0.58
N TYR A 70 -6.46 -6.01 1.18
CA TYR A 70 -6.50 -5.20 2.40
C TYR A 70 -6.03 -5.99 3.62
N VAL A 71 -6.44 -7.25 3.71
CA VAL A 71 -6.00 -8.16 4.79
C VAL A 71 -4.49 -8.41 4.70
N ASN A 72 -3.93 -8.53 3.51
CA ASN A 72 -2.49 -8.66 3.32
C ASN A 72 -1.76 -7.35 3.62
N LEU A 73 -2.31 -6.20 3.24
CA LEU A 73 -1.77 -4.89 3.58
C LEU A 73 -1.68 -4.72 5.10
N LEU A 74 -2.75 -5.02 5.83
CA LEU A 74 -2.79 -4.97 7.30
C LEU A 74 -1.76 -5.90 7.98
N LYS A 75 -1.42 -7.03 7.36
CA LYS A 75 -0.47 -7.99 7.93
C LYS A 75 0.99 -7.64 7.66
N ASN A 76 1.25 -7.04 6.49
CA ASN A 76 2.61 -6.72 6.03
C ASN A 76 3.00 -5.28 6.33
N ALA A 77 2.02 -4.40 6.59
CA ALA A 77 2.32 -3.04 6.98
C ALA A 77 2.99 -2.99 8.34
N LYS A 78 3.99 -2.12 8.43
CA LYS A 78 4.66 -1.76 9.67
C LYS A 78 3.66 -1.13 10.62
N GLU A 79 3.69 -1.55 11.88
CA GLU A 79 2.87 -0.91 12.91
C GLU A 79 3.32 0.55 13.08
N SER A 80 2.46 1.48 12.67
CA SER A 80 2.57 2.92 12.94
C SER A 80 2.55 3.13 14.47
N SER A 81 3.73 3.11 15.11
CA SER A 81 3.90 3.28 16.57
C SER A 81 3.65 4.70 17.04
#